data_AF-A0A9X8VCP5-F1
#
_entry.id   AF-A0A9X8VCP5-F1
#
_cell.length_a   1.000
_cell.length_b   1.000
_cell.length_c   1.000
_cell.angle_alpha   90.00
_cell.angle_beta   90.00
_cell.angle_gamma   90.00
#
_symmetry.space_group_name_H-M   'P 1'
#
loop_
_entity.id
_entity.type
_entity.pdbx_description
1 polymer ?
#
loop_
_entity_poly.entity_id
_entity_poly.type
_entity_poly.pdbx_seq_one_letter_code
_entity_poly.pdbx_strand_id
1 'polypeptide(L)'
;QYAGDDLSHVLIADTMNHTKHCRYIVNPPGVDAAVHQHVGIGEGEVNFDALFQTLRDMEFANRSFKVGGESIICTSLFGYPEKMPSQAVATRERIERELL
;
A
#
# COMPACT_ATOMS: atom_id res chain seq x y z
N GLN A 1 -3.99 -15.64 2.07
CA GLN A 1 -4.26 -17.08 1.91
C GLN A 1 -5.55 -17.34 1.13
N TYR A 2 -6.74 -16.96 1.62
CA TYR A 2 -8.01 -17.35 0.97
C TYR A 2 -8.26 -16.68 -0.39
N ALA A 3 -7.86 -15.42 -0.56
CA ALA A 3 -8.02 -14.69 -1.82
C ALA A 3 -6.76 -14.74 -2.72
N GLY A 4 -5.73 -15.53 -2.36
CA GLY A 4 -4.43 -15.49 -3.03
C GLY A 4 -4.51 -15.87 -4.51
N ASP A 5 -5.37 -16.82 -4.86
CA ASP A 5 -5.56 -17.29 -6.23
C ASP A 5 -6.31 -16.29 -7.12
N ASP A 6 -7.06 -15.37 -6.52
CA ASP A 6 -7.84 -14.35 -7.21
C ASP A 6 -7.20 -12.94 -7.14
N LEU A 7 -6.14 -12.77 -6.33
CA LEU A 7 -5.48 -11.49 -6.12
C LEU A 7 -4.55 -11.16 -7.30
N SER A 8 -5.07 -10.45 -8.31
CA SER A 8 -4.31 -10.07 -9.51
C SER A 8 -3.68 -8.69 -9.47
N HIS A 9 -4.18 -7.79 -8.61
CA HIS A 9 -3.73 -6.41 -8.55
C HIS A 9 -3.68 -5.90 -7.11
N VAL A 10 -2.54 -5.32 -6.72
CA VAL A 10 -2.33 -4.67 -5.42
C VAL A 10 -1.98 -3.19 -5.62
N LEU A 11 -2.75 -2.31 -5.00
CA LEU A 11 -2.41 -0.90 -4.86
C LEU A 11 -1.78 -0.70 -3.48
N ILE A 12 -0.54 -0.21 -3.41
CA ILE A 12 0.15 0.01 -2.13
C ILE A 12 0.34 1.48 -1.81
N ALA A 13 -0.01 1.80 -0.59
CA ALA A 13 0.23 3.07 0.07
C ALA A 13 0.27 2.83 1.58
N ASP A 14 0.96 3.70 2.29
CA ASP A 14 0.93 3.67 3.74
C ASP A 14 -0.22 4.54 4.27
N THR A 15 -0.60 4.32 5.51
CA THR A 15 -1.65 5.10 6.15
C THR A 15 -1.41 5.24 7.64
N MET A 16 -1.90 6.34 8.20
CA MET A 16 -1.76 6.60 9.62
C MET A 16 -2.76 5.77 10.42
N ASN A 17 -2.35 5.24 11.56
CA ASN A 17 -3.26 4.52 12.44
C ASN A 17 -4.16 5.50 13.22
N HIS A 18 -5.46 5.53 12.91
CA HIS A 18 -6.43 6.43 13.53
C HIS A 18 -6.65 6.22 15.05
N THR A 19 -6.21 5.09 15.59
CA THR A 19 -6.27 4.82 17.03
C THR A 19 -5.09 5.44 17.80
N LYS A 20 -4.05 5.91 17.11
CA LYS A 20 -2.91 6.59 17.73
C LYS A 20 -3.18 8.09 17.91
N HIS A 21 -2.75 8.62 19.05
CA HIS A 21 -2.87 10.03 19.36
C HIS A 21 -2.22 10.92 18.28
N CYS A 22 -2.89 12.02 17.96
CA CYS A 22 -2.40 13.08 17.05
C CYS A 22 -2.12 12.64 15.60
N ARG A 23 -2.56 11.45 15.17
CA ARG A 23 -2.52 11.07 13.75
C ARG A 23 -3.58 11.78 12.91
N TYR A 24 -4.76 11.95 13.48
CA TYR A 24 -5.88 12.66 12.86
C TYR A 24 -6.36 13.74 13.81
N ILE A 25 -6.26 14.99 13.37
CA ILE A 25 -6.77 16.16 14.09
C ILE A 25 -7.85 16.76 13.19
N VAL A 26 -9.11 16.62 13.61
CA VAL A 26 -10.27 17.11 12.88
C VAL A 26 -10.85 18.33 13.60
N ASN A 27 -11.30 19.32 12.82
CA ASN A 27 -11.93 20.52 13.31
C ASN A 27 -13.23 20.77 12.52
N PRO A 28 -14.43 20.80 13.16
CA PRO A 28 -14.63 20.74 14.61
C PRO A 28 -14.29 19.37 15.23
N PRO A 29 -13.92 19.34 16.52
CA PRO A 29 -13.71 18.08 17.24
C PRO A 29 -15.03 17.30 17.33
N GLY A 30 -14.94 15.97 17.34
CA GLY A 30 -16.11 15.07 17.49
C GLY A 30 -16.90 14.82 16.21
N VAL A 31 -16.40 15.28 15.05
CA VAL A 31 -16.97 14.89 13.75
C VAL A 31 -16.78 13.40 13.53
N ASP A 32 -17.86 12.72 13.13
CA ASP A 32 -17.81 11.37 12.60
C ASP A 32 -17.43 11.43 11.12
N ALA A 33 -16.19 11.05 10.80
CA ALA A 33 -15.65 11.10 9.45
C ALA A 33 -14.76 9.89 9.17
N ALA A 34 -14.86 9.38 7.94
CA ALA A 34 -13.88 8.47 7.37
C ALA A 34 -12.78 9.29 6.68
N VAL A 35 -11.52 9.02 7.03
CA VAL A 35 -10.37 9.68 6.40
C VAL A 35 -9.68 8.70 5.46
N HIS A 36 -9.71 9.01 4.17
CA HIS A 36 -8.99 8.28 3.14
C HIS A 36 -7.69 9.02 2.82
N GLN A 37 -6.56 8.52 3.32
CA GLN A 37 -5.24 9.14 3.17
C GLN A 37 -4.21 8.09 2.76
N HIS A 38 -3.35 8.47 1.81
CA HIS A 38 -2.26 7.64 1.29
C HIS A 38 -0.93 8.37 1.43
N VAL A 39 -0.09 7.94 2.37
CA VAL A 39 1.27 8.48 2.56
C VAL A 39 2.31 7.53 1.99
N GLY A 40 3.55 7.99 1.89
CA GLY A 40 4.65 7.15 1.39
C GLY A 40 4.94 5.98 2.32
N ILE A 41 5.43 4.86 1.76
CA ILE A 41 5.86 3.70 2.55
C ILE A 41 6.88 4.13 3.60
N GLY A 42 6.58 3.82 4.87
CA GLY A 42 7.41 4.15 6.02
C GLY A 42 7.04 5.45 6.73
N GLU A 43 6.08 6.22 6.20
CA GLU A 43 5.54 7.40 6.88
C GLU A 43 4.35 7.07 7.80
N GLY A 44 3.73 5.90 7.63
CA GLY A 44 2.55 5.47 8.38
C GLY A 44 2.82 4.26 9.29
N GLU A 45 1.85 3.36 9.37
CA GLU A 45 1.84 2.22 10.28
C GLU A 45 1.55 0.87 9.61
N VAL A 46 1.45 0.82 8.29
CA VAL A 46 1.24 -0.45 7.59
C VAL A 46 2.47 -1.33 7.75
N ASN A 47 2.26 -2.60 8.15
CA ASN A 47 3.34 -3.58 8.22
C ASN A 47 3.66 -4.13 6.83
N PHE A 48 4.48 -3.40 6.09
CA PHE A 48 4.89 -3.79 4.74
C PHE A 48 5.76 -5.05 4.69
N ASP A 49 6.58 -5.30 5.70
CA ASP A 49 7.40 -6.51 5.72
C ASP A 49 6.52 -7.77 5.78
N ALA A 50 5.45 -7.75 6.58
CA ALA A 50 4.46 -8.82 6.59
C ALA A 50 3.69 -8.92 5.27
N LEU A 51 3.34 -7.79 4.65
CA LEU A 51 2.70 -7.77 3.32
C LEU A 51 3.57 -8.45 2.28
N PHE A 52 4.81 -8.00 2.11
CA PHE A 52 5.73 -8.53 1.10
C PHE A 52 6.10 -9.99 1.36
N GLN A 53 6.29 -10.38 2.64
CA GLN A 53 6.47 -11.79 2.99
C GLN A 53 5.26 -12.64 2.55
N THR A 54 4.05 -12.18 2.85
CA THR A 54 2.83 -12.88 2.44
C THR A 54 2.68 -12.97 0.92
N LEU A 55 3.02 -11.90 0.18
CA LEU A 55 2.97 -11.91 -1.28
C LEU A 55 3.98 -12.90 -1.88
N ARG A 56 5.19 -13.01 -1.32
CA ARG A 56 6.17 -14.03 -1.70
C ARG A 56 5.69 -15.44 -1.39
N ASP A 57 5.15 -15.67 -0.19
CA ASP A 57 4.64 -16.99 0.21
C ASP A 57 3.48 -17.46 -0.67
N MET A 58 2.71 -16.52 -1.23
CA MET A 58 1.66 -16.81 -2.19
C MET A 58 2.16 -16.95 -3.64
N GLU A 59 3.45 -16.77 -3.90
CA GLU A 59 4.05 -16.71 -5.24
C GLU A 59 3.39 -15.65 -6.15
N PHE A 60 2.94 -14.53 -5.56
CA PHE A 60 2.15 -13.50 -6.25
C PHE A 60 2.77 -13.08 -7.59
N ALA A 61 4.08 -12.76 -7.61
CA ALA A 61 4.81 -12.30 -8.80
C ALA A 61 4.85 -13.31 -9.95
N ASN A 62 4.75 -14.61 -9.64
CA ASN A 62 4.85 -15.69 -10.62
C ASN A 62 3.48 -16.18 -11.10
N ARG A 63 2.39 -15.55 -10.66
CA ARG A 63 1.02 -15.96 -11.01
C ARG A 63 0.57 -15.37 -12.33
N SER A 64 -0.26 -16.15 -13.03
CA SER A 64 -1.03 -15.71 -14.18
C SER A 64 -2.52 -15.91 -13.93
N PHE A 65 -3.34 -14.94 -14.37
CA PHE A 65 -4.78 -14.93 -14.07
C PHE A 65 -5.61 -15.14 -15.34
N LYS A 66 -6.76 -15.82 -15.19
CA LYS A 66 -7.65 -16.19 -16.32
C LYS A 66 -8.22 -14.98 -17.07
N VAL A 67 -8.37 -13.85 -16.38
CA VAL A 67 -8.84 -12.58 -16.96
C VAL A 67 -7.72 -11.78 -17.65
N GLY A 68 -6.50 -12.34 -17.69
CA GLY A 68 -5.39 -11.87 -18.51
C GLY A 68 -4.28 -11.22 -17.68
N GLY A 69 -3.07 -11.77 -17.81
CA GLY A 69 -1.82 -11.10 -17.43
C GLY A 69 -1.10 -11.68 -16.21
N GLU A 70 0.09 -11.15 -16.01
CA GLU A 70 0.91 -11.28 -14.80
C GLU A 70 0.28 -10.45 -13.66
N SER A 71 0.68 -10.73 -12.43
CA SER A 71 0.29 -9.93 -11.28
C SER A 71 0.76 -8.47 -11.41
N ILE A 72 -0.08 -7.52 -11.00
CA ILE A 72 0.27 -6.09 -10.99
C ILE A 72 0.38 -5.60 -9.55
N ILE A 73 1.43 -4.87 -9.24
CA ILE A 73 1.54 -4.12 -7.98
C ILE A 73 2.03 -2.71 -8.30
N CYS A 74 1.34 -1.71 -7.78
CA CYS A 74 1.71 -0.32 -8.03
C CYS A 74 1.50 0.58 -6.81
N THR A 75 2.25 1.68 -6.81
CA THR A 75 2.14 2.72 -5.79
C THR A 75 0.87 3.55 -6.00
N SER A 76 0.19 3.91 -4.91
CA SER A 76 -1.01 4.75 -4.91
C SER A 76 -0.84 5.87 -3.89
N LEU A 77 -0.29 7.01 -4.28
CA LEU A 77 0.04 8.10 -3.35
C LEU A 77 -0.89 9.29 -3.56
N PHE A 78 -1.47 9.83 -2.48
CA PHE A 78 -2.37 10.99 -2.53
C PHE A 78 -2.14 11.93 -1.34
N GLY A 79 -2.07 13.24 -1.58
CA GLY A 79 -2.03 14.25 -0.52
C GLY A 79 -0.82 15.19 -0.61
N TYR A 80 0.33 14.72 -1.10
CA TYR A 80 1.55 15.51 -1.21
C TYR A 80 2.19 15.39 -2.61
N PRO A 81 1.67 16.09 -3.64
CA PRO A 81 2.19 16.05 -5.00
C PRO A 81 3.70 16.32 -5.10
N GLU A 82 4.22 17.18 -4.24
CA GLU A 82 5.63 17.55 -4.15
C GLU A 82 6.55 16.39 -3.75
N LYS A 83 6.03 15.40 -3.02
CA LYS A 83 6.78 14.19 -2.63
C LYS A 83 6.65 13.06 -3.66
N MET A 84 5.66 13.11 -4.55
CA MET A 84 5.40 12.01 -5.50
C MET A 84 6.61 11.65 -6.37
N PRO A 85 7.42 12.60 -6.91
CA PRO A 85 8.57 12.24 -7.74
C PRO A 85 9.61 11.37 -7.03
N SER A 86 9.76 11.50 -5.72
CA SER A 86 10.70 10.69 -4.93
C SER A 86 10.03 9.45 -4.34
N GLN A 87 8.85 9.60 -3.74
CA GLN A 87 8.16 8.51 -3.05
C GLN A 87 7.64 7.43 -4.01
N ALA A 88 7.18 7.80 -5.21
CA ALA A 88 6.75 6.82 -6.20
C ALA A 88 7.93 5.97 -6.68
N VAL A 89 9.10 6.59 -6.90
CA VAL A 89 10.33 5.90 -7.29
C VAL A 89 10.81 4.97 -6.16
N ALA A 90 10.91 5.48 -4.93
CA ALA A 90 11.32 4.67 -3.78
C ALA A 90 10.36 3.49 -3.54
N THR A 91 9.06 3.68 -3.73
CA THR A 91 8.06 2.61 -3.62
C THR A 91 8.26 1.56 -4.71
N ARG A 92 8.48 1.98 -5.96
CA ARG A 92 8.79 1.05 -7.07
C ARG A 92 10.06 0.25 -6.78
N GLU A 93 11.13 0.90 -6.36
CA GLU A 93 12.41 0.22 -6.03
C GLU A 93 12.26 -0.77 -4.87
N ARG A 94 11.40 -0.46 -3.89
CA ARG A 94 11.07 -1.41 -2.82
C ARG A 94 10.29 -2.61 -3.35
N ILE A 95 9.28 -2.39 -4.20
CA ILE A 95 8.53 -3.47 -4.85
C ILE A 95 9.49 -4.38 -5.63
N GLU A 96 10.35 -3.80 -6.46
CA GLU A 96 11.34 -4.53 -7.28
C GLU A 96 12.21 -5.40 -6.38
N ARG A 97 12.77 -4.85 -5.30
CA ARG A 97 13.62 -5.63 -4.37
C ARG A 97 12.90 -6.80 -3.68
N GLU A 98 11.61 -6.65 -3.41
CA GLU A 98 10.86 -7.62 -2.60
C GLU A 98 10.25 -8.74 -3.44
N LEU A 99 10.04 -8.53 -4.74
CA LEU A 99 9.26 -9.38 -5.62
C LEU A 99 9.93 -9.73 -6.97
N LEU A 100 11.03 -9.08 -7.36
CA LEU A 100 11.81 -9.35 -8.58
C LEU A 100 13.27 -9.70 -8.24
#